data_AF-A0A2V5K735-F1
#
_entry.id   AF-A0A2V5K735-F1
#
_cell.length_a   1.000
_cell.length_b   1.000
_cell.length_c   1.000
_cell.angle_alpha   90.00
_cell.angle_beta   90.00
_cell.angle_gamma   90.00
#
_symmetry.space_group_name_H-M   'P 1'
#
loop_
_entity.id
_entity.type
_entity.pdbx_description
1 polymer ?
#
loop_
_entity_poly.entity_id
_entity_poly.type
_entity_poly.pdbx_seq_one_letter_code
_entity_poly.pdbx_strand_id
1 'polypeptide(L)'
;MNETGSNEKKTNGKGLAIDGKKWTRRKLLGTMGMAGAAAIVCGTALVQGNGPAHANGEAAAGAEPLTNAGTASSTGATTTSPTISALETPAALQPDYVRLLREHNETATTLYARVTGNRKVEAFIPFKGSRCAQYAFEKDPNDDFIKLMGGSVAVLETSYAPAGAVDYASKTGTWVTGFPPNDYTTQVGATFTFAFDGTGFDFQHFTDARGGVWSFAVDGVAVATVSTHIDAVPASELRVNYGVRPVVRGLANGTHTVVATFQGDDPSHAPSGGAGTSRGWVRNAANLATKEDKNRTALLYGASQSLLPTKKFDALHSWSNKEFALNVAPAGSGLAPQWLPEHVNVATVFAVSQRIYFDDDEITDWTPDSTVRPVKSVKIVQQLLGKHPGDPTNPLAEIDCVHTVSAHGVSVKSKIKWLRPVTIAAGYGMMFPVFGPFAAKLATSAGGSYEATATDGSKTDMAENDRSLSYAYVHGSSGTEGEPDTVVAMTVHDIAKTFRYGLPGRRAAGSVVWLQHRDASMQKLYPQVFEAHTAADGETYEASGTYFIGELPLAYRLLV
;
A
#
# COMPACT_ATOMS: atom_id res chain seq x y z
N MET A 1 41.84 -30.79 35.42
CA MET A 1 41.77 -30.84 36.89
C MET A 1 40.73 -29.83 37.33
N ASN A 2 39.67 -30.34 37.97
CA ASN A 2 38.60 -29.71 38.78
C ASN A 2 37.67 -28.76 38.00
N GLU A 3 36.45 -29.12 37.57
CA GLU A 3 35.28 -29.79 38.21
C GLU A 3 34.69 -29.09 39.44
N THR A 4 33.52 -28.47 39.24
CA THR A 4 32.29 -28.48 40.07
C THR A 4 31.17 -27.93 39.18
N GLY A 5 30.00 -28.52 38.93
CA GLY A 5 29.28 -29.60 39.61
C GLY A 5 28.00 -29.06 40.24
N SER A 6 26.89 -28.95 39.50
CA SER A 6 25.54 -28.86 40.08
C SER A 6 24.50 -29.57 39.20
N ASN A 7 24.02 -30.69 39.72
CA ASN A 7 22.89 -31.48 39.25
C ASN A 7 21.57 -30.71 39.45
N GLU A 8 20.65 -30.77 38.48
CA GLU A 8 19.25 -30.99 38.85
C GLU A 8 18.40 -31.70 37.77
N LYS A 9 17.73 -32.73 38.28
CA LYS A 9 16.69 -33.67 37.82
C LYS A 9 16.03 -33.52 36.43
N LYS A 10 16.11 -34.66 35.72
CA LYS A 10 15.21 -35.14 34.66
C LYS A 10 13.80 -35.45 35.19
N THR A 11 12.77 -35.06 34.44
CA THR A 11 11.46 -35.71 34.44
C THR A 11 11.09 -36.13 33.02
N ASN A 12 10.80 -37.43 32.87
CA ASN A 12 10.38 -38.09 31.64
C ASN A 12 8.97 -37.65 31.20
N GLY A 13 8.82 -37.30 29.93
CA GLY A 13 7.52 -37.14 29.26
C GLY A 13 7.60 -37.74 27.86
N LYS A 14 6.86 -38.84 27.65
CA LYS A 14 6.85 -39.69 26.45
C LYS A 14 6.45 -38.92 25.19
N GLY A 15 7.16 -39.21 24.09
CA GLY A 15 6.84 -38.74 22.75
C GLY A 15 5.58 -39.41 22.17
N LEU A 16 4.87 -38.64 21.36
CA LEU A 16 3.90 -39.11 20.38
C LEU A 16 4.29 -38.47 19.05
N ALA A 17 4.83 -39.29 18.16
CA ALA A 17 5.06 -38.96 16.76
C ALA A 17 3.69 -38.83 16.06
N ILE A 18 3.44 -37.69 15.42
CA ILE A 18 2.34 -37.55 14.46
C ILE A 18 2.93 -37.57 13.07
N ASP A 19 2.67 -38.71 12.44
CA ASP A 19 3.06 -39.11 11.10
C ASP A 19 2.35 -38.22 10.05
N GLY A 20 3.16 -37.66 9.14
CA GLY A 20 2.68 -36.81 8.06
C GLY A 20 2.10 -37.66 6.92
N LYS A 21 0.78 -37.56 6.71
CA LYS A 21 0.15 -38.01 5.46
C LYS A 21 -0.29 -36.82 4.63
N LYS A 22 0.33 -36.66 3.45
CA LYS A 22 -0.10 -35.76 2.38
C LYS A 22 -1.45 -36.24 1.82
N TRP A 23 -2.46 -35.38 1.84
CA TRP A 23 -3.75 -35.63 1.22
C TRP A 23 -3.74 -35.12 -0.22
N THR A 24 -4.02 -35.98 -1.19
CA THR A 24 -4.08 -35.62 -2.61
C THR A 24 -5.48 -35.15 -3.00
N ARG A 25 -5.51 -34.18 -3.93
CA ARG A 25 -6.64 -33.37 -4.42
C ARG A 25 -7.86 -34.14 -5.00
N ARG A 26 -7.84 -35.48 -4.98
CA ARG A 26 -8.83 -36.34 -5.66
C ARG A 26 -9.91 -36.92 -4.74
N LYS A 27 -9.90 -36.63 -3.44
CA LYS A 27 -10.92 -37.09 -2.47
C LYS A 27 -11.77 -35.98 -1.85
N LEU A 28 -11.61 -34.73 -2.26
CA LEU A 28 -12.43 -33.60 -1.78
C LEU A 28 -13.66 -33.30 -2.65
N LEU A 29 -13.88 -34.04 -3.74
CA LEU A 29 -14.93 -33.78 -4.73
C LEU A 29 -16.06 -34.83 -4.73
N GLY A 30 -16.20 -35.60 -3.66
CA GLY A 30 -17.15 -36.73 -3.57
C GLY A 30 -18.43 -36.48 -2.77
N THR A 31 -18.65 -35.30 -2.18
CA THR A 31 -19.78 -35.08 -1.24
C THR A 31 -20.73 -33.95 -1.60
N MET A 32 -20.69 -33.41 -2.83
CA MET A 32 -21.72 -32.47 -3.30
C MET A 32 -22.31 -32.98 -4.60
N GLY A 33 -23.27 -33.90 -4.45
CA GLY A 33 -24.18 -34.24 -5.53
C GLY A 33 -25.29 -33.21 -5.60
N MET A 34 -25.41 -32.51 -6.73
CA MET A 34 -26.67 -32.38 -7.46
C MET A 34 -26.37 -32.05 -8.92
N ALA A 35 -26.99 -32.85 -9.78
CA ALA A 35 -26.94 -32.79 -11.23
C ALA A 35 -27.99 -31.82 -11.77
N GLY A 36 -27.73 -31.22 -12.92
CA GLY A 36 -28.70 -30.43 -13.68
C GLY A 36 -28.09 -29.78 -14.93
N ALA A 37 -28.13 -30.52 -16.04
CA ALA A 37 -27.89 -30.16 -17.45
C ALA A 37 -28.53 -28.81 -17.90
N ALA A 38 -28.20 -28.15 -19.02
CA ALA A 38 -27.29 -28.36 -20.15
C ALA A 38 -27.10 -27.03 -20.93
N ALA A 39 -26.06 -27.06 -21.78
CA ALA A 39 -25.58 -26.16 -22.81
C ALA A 39 -26.58 -25.29 -23.62
N ILE A 40 -26.10 -24.18 -24.21
CA ILE A 40 -25.90 -24.02 -25.67
C ILE A 40 -25.41 -22.60 -26.09
N VAL A 41 -24.35 -22.62 -26.91
CA VAL A 41 -23.97 -21.77 -28.07
C VAL A 41 -23.15 -20.47 -27.94
N CYS A 42 -22.06 -20.53 -28.72
CA CYS A 42 -21.12 -19.56 -29.26
C CYS A 42 -21.65 -18.17 -29.63
N GLY A 43 -20.75 -17.19 -29.53
CA GLY A 43 -20.85 -15.91 -30.22
C GLY A 43 -19.57 -15.08 -30.08
N THR A 44 -18.57 -15.35 -30.91
CA THR A 44 -17.40 -14.50 -31.16
C THR A 44 -17.81 -13.16 -31.78
N ALA A 45 -17.28 -12.04 -31.28
CA ALA A 45 -16.99 -10.87 -32.10
C ALA A 45 -15.88 -10.01 -31.45
N LEU A 46 -14.75 -9.95 -32.15
CA LEU A 46 -13.67 -8.99 -31.99
C LEU A 46 -14.10 -7.63 -32.56
N VAL A 47 -13.84 -6.53 -31.85
CA VAL A 47 -13.60 -5.22 -32.46
C VAL A 47 -12.48 -4.50 -31.70
N GLN A 48 -11.34 -4.33 -32.39
CA GLN A 48 -10.30 -3.36 -32.07
C GLN A 48 -10.72 -1.97 -32.59
N GLY A 49 -10.38 -0.91 -31.86
CA GLY A 49 -10.49 0.46 -32.36
C GLY A 49 -10.04 1.53 -31.36
N ASN A 50 -8.76 1.86 -31.39
CA ASN A 50 -8.08 3.14 -31.15
C ASN A 50 -8.69 4.19 -30.18
N GLY A 51 -7.90 4.58 -29.16
CA GLY A 51 -7.97 5.93 -28.54
C GLY A 51 -7.34 7.01 -29.45
N PRO A 52 -6.94 8.20 -28.94
CA PRO A 52 -7.03 8.73 -27.57
C PRO A 52 -7.57 10.19 -27.48
N ALA A 53 -7.88 10.67 -26.27
CA ALA A 53 -7.59 12.02 -25.74
C ALA A 53 -8.38 12.28 -24.43
N HIS A 54 -7.74 12.16 -23.27
CA HIS A 54 -8.32 12.60 -21.99
C HIS A 54 -7.76 13.98 -21.62
N ALA A 55 -8.62 15.00 -21.66
CA ALA A 55 -8.46 16.25 -20.94
C ALA A 55 -9.32 16.16 -19.69
N ASN A 56 -8.69 16.14 -18.51
CA ASN A 56 -9.39 16.10 -17.22
C ASN A 56 -9.82 17.53 -16.84
N GLY A 57 -11.11 17.78 -16.87
CA GLY A 57 -11.77 18.88 -16.18
C GLY A 57 -12.85 18.29 -15.27
N GLU A 58 -12.60 18.25 -13.96
CA GLU A 58 -13.57 17.75 -12.99
C GLU A 58 -14.71 18.76 -12.82
N ALA A 59 -15.94 18.29 -13.04
CA ALA A 59 -17.15 19.06 -12.83
C ALA A 59 -17.48 19.15 -11.33
N ALA A 60 -17.66 20.38 -10.86
CA ALA A 60 -18.19 20.70 -9.55
C ALA A 60 -19.57 20.04 -9.35
N ALA A 61 -19.76 19.37 -8.20
CA ALA A 61 -21.07 18.96 -7.75
C ALA A 61 -21.88 20.23 -7.40
N GLY A 62 -22.67 20.70 -8.37
CA GLY A 62 -23.57 21.84 -8.22
C GLY A 62 -24.62 21.55 -7.16
N ALA A 63 -24.68 22.41 -6.15
CA ALA A 63 -25.87 22.60 -5.33
C ALA A 63 -26.84 23.47 -6.15
N GLU A 64 -27.93 22.88 -6.61
CA GLU A 64 -29.04 23.63 -7.24
C GLU A 64 -29.88 24.34 -6.16
N PRO A 65 -30.30 25.60 -6.38
CA PRO A 65 -31.18 26.33 -5.48
C PRO A 65 -32.65 26.02 -5.79
N LEU A 66 -33.41 25.53 -4.81
CA LEU A 66 -34.86 25.36 -4.94
C LEU A 66 -35.59 26.68 -4.63
N THR A 67 -36.24 27.26 -5.64
CA THR A 67 -37.20 28.37 -5.51
C THR A 67 -38.62 27.86 -5.22
N ASN A 68 -39.29 28.54 -4.29
CA ASN A 68 -40.67 28.34 -3.81
C ASN A 68 -41.77 28.48 -4.88
N ALA A 69 -42.83 27.68 -4.78
CA ALA A 69 -44.24 28.12 -4.71
C ALA A 69 -45.19 26.92 -4.50
N GLY A 70 -46.03 26.98 -3.47
CA GLY A 70 -47.09 26.00 -3.24
C GLY A 70 -47.76 26.12 -1.87
N THR A 71 -48.63 27.12 -1.72
CA THR A 71 -49.58 27.24 -0.61
C THR A 71 -50.53 26.04 -0.55
N ALA A 72 -50.58 25.34 0.59
CA ALA A 72 -51.75 24.57 1.00
C ALA A 72 -51.83 24.48 2.53
N SER A 73 -53.07 24.54 3.01
CA SER A 73 -53.50 24.88 4.35
C SER A 73 -53.29 23.82 5.43
N SER A 74 -53.20 24.32 6.66
CA SER A 74 -53.28 23.66 7.95
C SER A 74 -54.50 22.75 8.14
N THR A 75 -54.28 21.56 8.71
CA THR A 75 -55.15 20.96 9.73
C THR A 75 -54.29 20.20 10.74
N GLY A 76 -54.61 20.39 12.02
CA GLY A 76 -53.77 20.01 13.15
C GLY A 76 -53.65 18.51 13.39
N ALA A 77 -52.50 18.11 13.91
CA ALA A 77 -52.32 16.88 14.64
C ALA A 77 -51.49 17.17 15.90
N THR A 78 -52.12 16.86 17.03
CA THR A 78 -51.66 16.98 18.41
C THR A 78 -50.27 16.39 18.60
N THR A 79 -49.39 17.20 19.19
CA THR A 79 -48.06 16.84 19.65
C THR A 79 -48.14 15.90 20.85
N THR A 80 -47.84 14.62 20.63
CA THR A 80 -47.34 13.73 21.68
C THR A 80 -45.84 13.57 21.49
N SER A 81 -45.07 14.21 22.38
CA SER A 81 -43.64 13.95 22.52
C SER A 81 -43.42 12.48 22.86
N PRO A 82 -42.61 11.71 22.11
CA PRO A 82 -42.17 10.42 22.61
C PRO A 82 -41.13 10.70 23.71
N THR A 83 -41.53 10.44 24.94
CA THR A 83 -40.60 10.19 26.05
C THR A 83 -39.58 9.15 25.61
N ILE A 84 -38.31 9.49 25.71
CA ILE A 84 -37.17 8.59 25.58
C ILE A 84 -37.31 7.53 26.69
N SER A 85 -37.94 6.42 26.34
CA SER A 85 -37.92 5.19 27.13
C SER A 85 -36.98 4.22 26.43
N ALA A 86 -35.81 4.06 27.04
CA ALA A 86 -34.87 2.94 26.91
C ALA A 86 -35.28 1.83 25.92
N LEU A 87 -34.67 1.86 24.74
CA LEU A 87 -34.34 0.66 23.98
C LEU A 87 -32.82 0.48 24.05
N GLU A 88 -32.33 0.17 25.26
CA GLU A 88 -31.10 -0.62 25.41
C GLU A 88 -31.43 -2.05 24.97
N THR A 89 -31.62 -2.24 23.67
CA THR A 89 -31.24 -3.53 23.08
C THR A 89 -29.74 -3.63 23.34
N PRO A 90 -29.21 -4.74 23.90
CA PRO A 90 -27.77 -4.90 24.04
C PRO A 90 -27.19 -4.58 22.66
N ALA A 91 -26.27 -3.61 22.58
CA ALA A 91 -25.59 -3.33 21.34
C ALA A 91 -25.04 -4.68 20.87
N ALA A 92 -25.68 -5.27 19.85
CA ALA A 92 -25.17 -6.48 19.23
C ALA A 92 -23.73 -6.16 18.91
N LEU A 93 -22.80 -7.00 19.39
CA LEU A 93 -21.37 -6.72 19.35
C LEU A 93 -20.99 -6.53 17.88
N GLN A 94 -20.97 -5.28 17.41
CA GLN A 94 -20.72 -4.96 16.02
C GLN A 94 -19.26 -5.32 15.74
N PRO A 95 -18.94 -6.05 14.65
CA PRO A 95 -17.56 -6.30 14.29
C PRO A 95 -16.84 -4.97 14.02
N ASP A 96 -15.64 -4.82 14.57
CA ASP A 96 -14.70 -3.78 14.18
C ASP A 96 -13.81 -4.35 13.08
N TYR A 97 -14.01 -3.94 11.83
CA TYR A 97 -13.26 -4.50 10.70
C TYR A 97 -11.78 -4.13 10.74
N VAL A 98 -11.40 -2.99 11.30
CA VAL A 98 -9.99 -2.64 11.51
C VAL A 98 -9.36 -3.62 12.50
N ARG A 99 -10.04 -3.89 13.62
CA ARG A 99 -9.58 -4.88 14.59
C ARG A 99 -9.52 -6.29 14.00
N LEU A 100 -10.56 -6.70 13.27
CA LEU A 100 -10.62 -7.99 12.60
C LEU A 100 -9.41 -8.20 11.68
N LEU A 101 -9.11 -7.22 10.83
CA LEU A 101 -7.95 -7.31 9.93
C LEU A 101 -6.65 -7.42 10.72
N ARG A 102 -6.47 -6.65 11.79
CA ARG A 102 -5.28 -6.76 12.65
C ARG A 102 -5.12 -8.14 13.28
N GLU A 103 -6.22 -8.79 13.65
CA GLU A 103 -6.21 -10.15 14.22
C GLU A 103 -5.89 -11.24 13.17
N HIS A 104 -6.15 -10.97 11.90
CA HIS A 104 -5.91 -11.88 10.77
C HIS A 104 -4.61 -11.60 9.98
N ASN A 105 -3.90 -10.52 10.29
CA ASN A 105 -2.66 -10.14 9.62
C ASN A 105 -1.46 -10.24 10.58
N GLU A 106 -0.25 -10.30 10.01
CA GLU A 106 0.98 -10.27 10.80
C GLU A 106 1.09 -8.91 11.50
N THR A 107 1.30 -8.92 12.82
CA THR A 107 1.58 -7.68 13.56
C THR A 107 3.03 -7.28 13.31
N ALA A 108 3.23 -6.25 12.49
CA ALA A 108 4.54 -5.71 12.23
C ALA A 108 5.21 -5.19 13.51
N THR A 109 6.41 -5.69 13.82
CA THR A 109 7.27 -5.14 14.88
C THR A 109 8.02 -3.89 14.44
N THR A 110 8.11 -3.66 13.13
CA THR A 110 8.77 -2.52 12.50
C THR A 110 7.94 -2.09 11.30
N LEU A 111 7.67 -0.79 11.21
CA LEU A 111 7.11 -0.12 10.04
C LEU A 111 8.25 0.48 9.22
N TYR A 112 7.92 1.01 8.06
CA TYR A 112 8.88 1.77 7.29
C TYR A 112 8.29 3.11 6.88
N ALA A 113 9.13 4.13 6.73
CA ALA A 113 8.69 5.42 6.25
C ALA A 113 9.78 6.09 5.41
N ARG A 114 9.38 7.04 4.58
CA ARG A 114 10.30 7.88 3.81
C ARG A 114 9.73 9.27 3.57
N VAL A 115 10.61 10.23 3.35
CA VAL A 115 10.26 11.54 2.81
C VAL A 115 10.25 11.43 1.29
N THR A 116 9.22 11.94 0.63
CA THR A 116 9.13 11.96 -0.84
C THR A 116 9.04 13.38 -1.41
N GLY A 117 9.07 14.39 -0.54
CA GLY A 117 9.07 15.80 -0.89
C GLY A 117 8.77 16.69 0.31
N ASN A 118 8.71 18.00 0.07
CA ASN A 118 8.38 18.98 1.09
C ASN A 118 6.99 18.72 1.70
N ARG A 119 6.96 18.37 3.00
CA ARG A 119 5.74 17.97 3.73
C ARG A 119 4.99 16.84 3.01
N LYS A 120 5.74 15.94 2.39
CA LYS A 120 5.24 14.76 1.70
C LYS A 120 5.96 13.52 2.23
N VAL A 121 5.20 12.61 2.83
CA VAL A 121 5.74 11.41 3.46
C VAL A 121 4.91 10.18 3.10
N GLU A 122 5.58 9.04 3.08
CA GLU A 122 4.93 7.75 2.92
C GLU A 122 5.27 6.85 4.10
N ALA A 123 4.30 6.09 4.56
CA ALA A 123 4.45 5.09 5.61
C ALA A 123 3.97 3.71 5.11
N PHE A 124 4.67 2.66 5.50
CA PHE A 124 4.47 1.29 5.06
C PHE A 124 4.26 0.40 6.29
N ILE A 125 3.10 -0.25 6.36
CA ILE A 125 2.73 -1.19 7.42
C ILE A 125 2.76 -2.61 6.83
N PRO A 126 3.80 -3.42 7.09
CA PRO A 126 3.78 -4.83 6.71
C PRO A 126 2.59 -5.54 7.33
N PHE A 127 1.91 -6.39 6.56
CA PHE A 127 0.77 -7.17 7.04
C PHE A 127 0.84 -8.65 6.66
N LYS A 128 1.69 -9.03 5.69
CA LYS A 128 1.93 -10.44 5.30
C LYS A 128 3.22 -10.58 4.48
N GLY A 129 4.26 -11.18 5.05
CA GLY A 129 5.54 -11.37 4.35
C GLY A 129 6.10 -10.02 3.86
N SER A 130 6.37 -9.90 2.56
CA SER A 130 6.84 -8.64 1.97
C SER A 130 5.73 -7.65 1.61
N ARG A 131 4.45 -8.02 1.74
CA ARG A 131 3.31 -7.14 1.44
C ARG A 131 3.03 -6.18 2.58
N CYS A 132 2.72 -4.94 2.21
CA CYS A 132 2.47 -3.86 3.15
C CYS A 132 1.35 -2.93 2.64
N ALA A 133 0.70 -2.27 3.59
CA ALA A 133 -0.17 -1.14 3.35
C ALA A 133 0.71 0.11 3.26
N GLN A 134 0.69 0.78 2.11
CA GLN A 134 1.34 2.07 1.90
C GLN A 134 0.31 3.18 2.13
N TYR A 135 0.64 4.16 2.95
CA TYR A 135 -0.16 5.37 3.17
C TYR A 135 0.66 6.59 2.80
N ALA A 136 0.09 7.45 1.96
CA ALA A 136 0.73 8.69 1.52
C ALA A 136 0.08 9.89 2.20
N PHE A 137 0.90 10.83 2.63
CA PHE A 137 0.47 12.12 3.19
C PHE A 137 1.18 13.24 2.45
N GLU A 138 0.42 14.28 2.12
CA GLU A 138 0.94 15.42 1.37
C GLU A 138 0.17 16.68 1.77
N LYS A 139 0.91 17.79 1.83
CA LYS A 139 0.32 19.12 1.90
C LYS A 139 -0.50 19.38 0.64
N ASP A 140 -1.72 19.88 0.81
CA ASP A 140 -2.48 20.36 -0.33
C ASP A 140 -1.68 21.40 -1.14
N PRO A 141 -1.75 21.40 -2.48
CA PRO A 141 -1.08 22.40 -3.30
C PRO A 141 -1.63 23.82 -3.09
N ASN A 142 -2.92 23.94 -2.79
CA ASN A 142 -3.63 25.20 -2.73
C ASN A 142 -3.75 25.73 -1.29
N ASP A 143 -3.77 24.87 -0.28
CA ASP A 143 -3.77 25.26 1.13
C ASP A 143 -2.63 24.58 1.92
N ASP A 144 -2.58 24.73 3.24
CA ASP A 144 -1.51 24.10 4.04
C ASP A 144 -1.90 22.77 4.67
N PHE A 145 -3.11 22.24 4.48
CA PHE A 145 -3.52 21.01 5.15
C PHE A 145 -2.75 19.79 4.62
N ILE A 146 -2.05 19.08 5.51
CA ILE A 146 -1.47 17.77 5.18
C ILE A 146 -2.56 16.73 5.38
N LYS A 147 -3.03 16.14 4.28
CA LYS A 147 -4.11 15.14 4.29
C LYS A 147 -3.57 13.73 4.09
N LEU A 148 -4.33 12.74 4.54
CA LEU A 148 -4.15 11.34 4.14
C LEU A 148 -4.53 11.23 2.66
N MET A 149 -3.54 11.38 1.79
CA MET A 149 -3.74 11.43 0.34
C MET A 149 -4.39 10.15 -0.16
N GLY A 150 -3.79 9.00 0.14
CA GLY A 150 -4.26 7.73 -0.37
C GLY A 150 -3.67 6.56 0.39
N GLY A 151 -3.97 5.37 -0.11
CA GLY A 151 -3.60 4.10 0.49
C GLY A 151 -3.57 3.01 -0.57
N SER A 152 -2.52 2.22 -0.58
CA SER A 152 -2.27 1.20 -1.60
C SER A 152 -1.73 -0.06 -0.94
N VAL A 153 -1.78 -1.16 -1.69
CA VAL A 153 -0.97 -2.33 -1.37
C VAL A 153 0.34 -2.23 -2.14
N ALA A 154 1.44 -2.45 -1.44
CA ALA A 154 2.79 -2.46 -1.99
C ALA A 154 3.57 -3.69 -1.49
N VAL A 155 4.68 -3.98 -2.15
CA VAL A 155 5.67 -4.97 -1.70
C VAL A 155 6.96 -4.25 -1.35
N LEU A 156 7.54 -4.55 -0.19
CA LEU A 156 8.88 -4.12 0.18
C LEU A 156 9.88 -5.17 -0.27
N GLU A 157 10.68 -4.82 -1.28
CA GLU A 157 11.71 -5.70 -1.82
C GLU A 157 13.09 -5.20 -1.40
N THR A 158 13.95 -6.15 -1.05
CA THR A 158 15.36 -5.85 -0.80
C THR A 158 16.03 -5.54 -2.13
N SER A 159 16.47 -4.30 -2.27
CA SER A 159 17.31 -3.85 -3.35
C SER A 159 18.77 -3.93 -2.93
N TYR A 160 19.55 -4.55 -3.80
CA TYR A 160 20.98 -4.69 -3.68
C TYR A 160 21.63 -3.78 -4.70
N ALA A 161 22.35 -2.76 -4.24
CA ALA A 161 23.18 -1.92 -5.11
C ALA A 161 24.60 -2.49 -5.16
N PRO A 162 25.21 -2.64 -6.36
CA PRO A 162 26.61 -3.03 -6.45
C PRO A 162 27.49 -2.04 -5.69
N ALA A 163 28.31 -2.54 -4.78
CA ALA A 163 29.29 -1.76 -4.02
C ALA A 163 30.65 -1.66 -4.74
N GLY A 164 30.86 -2.47 -5.78
CA GLY A 164 32.05 -2.47 -6.61
C GLY A 164 32.07 -3.68 -7.53
N ALA A 165 33.24 -3.95 -8.11
CA ALA A 165 33.45 -5.12 -8.94
C ALA A 165 34.85 -5.72 -8.72
N VAL A 166 35.07 -6.95 -9.19
CA VAL A 166 36.35 -7.65 -9.08
C VAL A 166 36.63 -8.51 -10.30
N ASP A 167 37.91 -8.67 -10.64
CA ASP A 167 38.39 -9.63 -11.63
C ASP A 167 38.76 -10.94 -10.95
N TYR A 168 38.71 -12.07 -11.66
CA TYR A 168 39.28 -13.30 -11.10
C TYR A 168 40.76 -13.11 -10.78
N ALA A 169 41.19 -13.63 -9.63
CA ALA A 169 42.55 -13.50 -9.11
C ALA A 169 43.47 -14.62 -9.62
N SER A 170 42.95 -15.84 -9.78
CA SER A 170 43.71 -16.96 -10.36
C SER A 170 42.81 -17.89 -11.18
N LYS A 171 43.43 -18.73 -11.99
CA LYS A 171 42.74 -19.69 -12.88
C LYS A 171 43.59 -20.94 -13.12
N THR A 172 42.91 -22.05 -13.45
CA THR A 172 43.53 -23.33 -13.85
C THR A 172 43.10 -23.73 -15.25
N GLY A 173 43.86 -24.62 -15.89
CA GLY A 173 43.59 -25.08 -17.25
C GLY A 173 44.06 -24.10 -18.34
N THR A 174 43.65 -24.37 -19.58
CA THR A 174 44.05 -23.58 -20.75
C THR A 174 43.02 -22.50 -21.07
N TRP A 175 43.47 -21.25 -21.14
CA TRP A 175 42.59 -20.09 -21.37
C TRP A 175 43.01 -19.29 -22.60
N VAL A 176 42.01 -18.78 -23.31
CA VAL A 176 42.17 -17.79 -24.38
C VAL A 176 41.87 -16.42 -23.81
N THR A 177 42.85 -15.51 -23.86
CA THR A 177 42.77 -14.16 -23.27
C THR A 177 43.06 -13.04 -24.26
N GLY A 178 43.14 -13.36 -25.56
CA GLY A 178 43.48 -12.42 -26.62
C GLY A 178 42.36 -11.44 -27.01
N PHE A 179 41.19 -11.54 -26.38
CA PHE A 179 39.99 -10.78 -26.72
C PHE A 179 39.43 -10.02 -25.50
N PRO A 180 40.23 -9.17 -24.81
CA PRO A 180 39.74 -8.49 -23.62
C PRO A 180 38.49 -7.62 -23.95
N PRO A 181 37.49 -7.58 -23.05
CA PRO A 181 37.48 -8.16 -21.71
C PRO A 181 36.99 -9.61 -21.64
N ASN A 182 36.90 -10.34 -22.74
CA ASN A 182 36.23 -11.64 -22.79
C ASN A 182 37.26 -12.78 -22.84
N ASP A 183 37.53 -13.36 -21.67
CA ASP A 183 38.33 -14.56 -21.56
C ASP A 183 37.43 -15.81 -21.69
N TYR A 184 38.00 -16.91 -22.16
CA TYR A 184 37.30 -18.20 -22.11
C TYR A 184 38.22 -19.40 -22.02
N THR A 185 37.65 -20.53 -21.61
CA THR A 185 38.24 -21.86 -21.66
C THR A 185 37.30 -22.82 -22.39
N THR A 186 37.86 -23.84 -23.03
CA THR A 186 37.11 -24.99 -23.56
C THR A 186 37.42 -26.27 -22.77
N GLN A 187 38.30 -26.18 -21.76
CA GLN A 187 38.72 -27.32 -20.96
C GLN A 187 37.74 -27.52 -19.79
N VAL A 188 36.92 -28.57 -19.86
CA VAL A 188 36.06 -28.99 -18.73
C VAL A 188 36.93 -29.24 -17.49
N GLY A 189 36.48 -28.75 -16.34
CA GLY A 189 37.21 -28.79 -15.07
C GLY A 189 38.20 -27.64 -14.86
N ALA A 190 38.41 -26.77 -15.85
CA ALA A 190 39.13 -25.51 -15.64
C ALA A 190 38.40 -24.63 -14.61
N THR A 191 39.17 -23.92 -13.78
CA THR A 191 38.62 -23.09 -12.71
C THR A 191 39.09 -21.65 -12.81
N PHE A 192 38.33 -20.74 -12.19
CA PHE A 192 38.84 -19.44 -11.77
C PHE A 192 38.42 -19.16 -10.33
N THR A 193 39.19 -18.32 -9.63
CA THR A 193 38.94 -17.95 -8.23
C THR A 193 39.07 -16.46 -8.02
N PHE A 194 38.35 -15.94 -7.03
CA PHE A 194 38.52 -14.59 -6.49
C PHE A 194 38.06 -14.55 -5.04
N ALA A 195 38.45 -13.49 -4.34
CA ALA A 195 37.89 -13.17 -3.03
C ALA A 195 37.13 -11.85 -3.11
N PHE A 196 36.14 -11.67 -2.24
CA PHE A 196 35.43 -10.41 -2.11
C PHE A 196 35.01 -10.18 -0.66
N ASP A 197 34.89 -8.91 -0.28
CA ASP A 197 34.25 -8.51 0.97
C ASP A 197 32.82 -8.08 0.68
N GLY A 198 31.83 -8.70 1.31
CA GLY A 198 30.43 -8.33 1.11
C GLY A 198 29.44 -9.42 1.49
N THR A 199 28.23 -9.33 0.93
CA THR A 199 27.10 -10.24 1.19
C THR A 199 26.69 -11.04 -0.05
N GLY A 200 27.34 -10.84 -1.20
CA GLY A 200 27.06 -11.59 -2.42
C GLY A 200 27.67 -10.97 -3.67
N PHE A 201 27.46 -11.61 -4.82
CA PHE A 201 27.95 -11.13 -6.11
C PHE A 201 27.10 -11.61 -7.30
N ASP A 202 27.21 -10.87 -8.41
CA ASP A 202 26.76 -11.28 -9.74
C ASP A 202 27.94 -11.62 -10.63
N PHE A 203 27.77 -12.62 -11.47
CA PHE A 203 28.77 -13.04 -12.43
C PHE A 203 28.55 -12.37 -13.78
N GLN A 204 29.59 -11.72 -14.30
CA GLN A 204 29.56 -11.08 -15.62
C GLN A 204 30.32 -11.93 -16.64
N HIS A 205 29.68 -12.20 -17.77
CA HIS A 205 30.25 -13.04 -18.83
C HIS A 205 29.87 -12.54 -20.22
N PHE A 206 30.74 -12.78 -21.20
CA PHE A 206 30.33 -12.68 -22.60
C PHE A 206 29.26 -13.74 -22.91
N THR A 207 28.35 -13.44 -23.82
CA THR A 207 27.24 -14.34 -24.14
C THR A 207 27.12 -14.52 -25.65
N ASP A 208 27.06 -15.77 -26.08
CA ASP A 208 26.81 -16.16 -27.47
C ASP A 208 26.22 -17.57 -27.53
N ALA A 209 25.93 -18.07 -28.74
CA ALA A 209 25.42 -19.43 -28.95
C ALA A 209 26.46 -20.54 -28.72
N ARG A 210 27.63 -20.24 -28.16
CA ARG A 210 28.67 -21.21 -27.79
C ARG A 210 28.91 -21.24 -26.28
N GLY A 211 28.16 -20.48 -25.50
CA GLY A 211 28.34 -20.45 -24.06
C GLY A 211 28.08 -21.81 -23.41
N GLY A 212 28.88 -22.15 -22.41
CA GLY A 212 28.71 -23.34 -21.57
C GLY A 212 28.38 -22.97 -20.13
N VAL A 213 28.50 -23.96 -19.23
CA VAL A 213 28.03 -23.88 -17.85
C VAL A 213 29.19 -23.73 -16.86
N TRP A 214 29.02 -22.82 -15.90
CA TRP A 214 29.88 -22.67 -14.72
C TRP A 214 29.15 -23.15 -13.47
N SER A 215 29.84 -23.92 -12.62
CA SER A 215 29.39 -24.21 -11.25
C SER A 215 30.17 -23.35 -10.27
N PHE A 216 29.48 -22.68 -9.35
CA PHE A 216 30.06 -21.76 -8.37
C PHE A 216 29.97 -22.34 -6.96
N ALA A 217 31.08 -22.23 -6.23
CA ALA A 217 31.15 -22.48 -4.79
C ALA A 217 31.70 -21.24 -4.06
N VAL A 218 31.13 -20.97 -2.88
CA VAL A 218 31.58 -19.91 -1.97
C VAL A 218 31.98 -20.55 -0.66
N ASP A 219 33.20 -20.27 -0.19
CA ASP A 219 33.78 -20.84 1.03
C ASP A 219 33.70 -22.38 1.07
N GLY A 220 33.90 -23.00 -0.10
CA GLY A 220 33.85 -24.46 -0.29
C GLY A 220 32.44 -25.05 -0.44
N VAL A 221 31.38 -24.25 -0.34
CA VAL A 221 29.98 -24.70 -0.48
C VAL A 221 29.43 -24.32 -1.84
N ALA A 222 28.86 -25.27 -2.58
CA ALA A 222 28.22 -25.00 -3.87
C ALA A 222 27.00 -24.06 -3.68
N VAL A 223 26.91 -23.00 -4.51
CA VAL A 223 25.86 -21.98 -4.41
C VAL A 223 25.01 -21.84 -5.67
N ALA A 224 25.58 -22.03 -6.87
CA ALA A 224 24.83 -21.86 -8.10
C ALA A 224 25.48 -22.56 -9.30
N THR A 225 24.68 -22.74 -10.35
CA THR A 225 25.13 -23.14 -11.68
C THR A 225 24.60 -22.13 -12.68
N VAL A 226 25.47 -21.60 -13.55
CA VAL A 226 25.15 -20.51 -14.47
C VAL A 226 25.59 -20.88 -15.88
N SER A 227 24.65 -20.81 -16.82
CA SER A 227 24.94 -20.94 -18.26
C SER A 227 25.31 -19.59 -18.86
N THR A 228 26.31 -19.60 -19.74
CA THR A 228 26.75 -18.43 -20.52
C THR A 228 26.20 -18.44 -21.96
N HIS A 229 25.37 -19.43 -22.29
CA HIS A 229 24.71 -19.53 -23.58
C HIS A 229 23.64 -18.45 -23.73
N ILE A 230 23.58 -17.76 -24.88
CA ILE A 230 22.66 -16.62 -25.10
C ILE A 230 21.19 -16.95 -24.79
N ASP A 231 20.70 -18.10 -25.22
CA ASP A 231 19.30 -18.51 -25.00
C ASP A 231 18.99 -18.92 -23.55
N ALA A 232 20.03 -19.15 -22.73
CA ALA A 232 19.90 -19.50 -21.33
C ALA A 232 19.95 -18.28 -20.38
N VAL A 233 20.19 -17.08 -20.91
CA VAL A 233 20.25 -15.84 -20.13
C VAL A 233 18.91 -15.11 -20.24
N PRO A 234 18.21 -14.84 -19.12
CA PRO A 234 16.99 -14.05 -19.14
C PRO A 234 17.19 -12.66 -19.76
N ALA A 235 16.19 -12.15 -20.48
CA ALA A 235 16.27 -10.85 -21.14
C ALA A 235 16.60 -9.69 -20.18
N SER A 236 16.17 -9.77 -18.90
CA SER A 236 16.48 -8.80 -17.84
C SER A 236 17.95 -8.82 -17.39
N GLU A 237 18.65 -9.93 -17.60
CA GLU A 237 20.06 -10.16 -17.23
C GLU A 237 21.01 -9.90 -18.41
N LEU A 238 20.47 -9.78 -19.63
CA LEU A 238 21.22 -9.42 -20.82
C LEU A 238 21.53 -7.92 -20.87
N ARG A 239 22.74 -7.63 -21.34
CA ARG A 239 23.24 -6.30 -21.71
C ARG A 239 23.79 -6.38 -23.12
N VAL A 240 24.16 -5.24 -23.69
CA VAL A 240 24.75 -5.21 -25.04
C VAL A 240 26.04 -6.05 -25.06
N ASN A 241 25.94 -7.25 -25.62
CA ASN A 241 27.02 -8.25 -25.80
C ASN A 241 27.52 -8.96 -24.53
N TYR A 242 26.78 -8.95 -23.41
CA TYR A 242 27.16 -9.71 -22.20
C TYR A 242 25.97 -9.99 -21.28
N GLY A 243 26.11 -10.95 -20.37
CA GLY A 243 25.15 -11.25 -19.31
C GLY A 243 25.67 -10.86 -17.93
N VAL A 244 24.75 -10.53 -17.03
CA VAL A 244 24.99 -10.32 -15.59
C VAL A 244 24.07 -11.27 -14.82
N ARG A 245 24.64 -12.32 -14.23
CA ARG A 245 23.89 -13.45 -13.66
C ARG A 245 23.96 -13.44 -12.14
N PRO A 246 22.83 -13.41 -11.42
CA PRO A 246 22.83 -13.61 -9.97
C PRO A 246 23.42 -14.95 -9.57
N VAL A 247 24.44 -14.93 -8.71
CA VAL A 247 25.05 -16.16 -8.16
C VAL A 247 24.64 -16.38 -6.72
N VAL A 248 24.87 -15.39 -5.84
CA VAL A 248 24.51 -15.49 -4.43
C VAL A 248 24.22 -14.11 -3.82
N ARG A 249 23.34 -14.08 -2.82
CA ARG A 249 22.96 -12.92 -2.01
C ARG A 249 22.74 -13.34 -0.55
N GLY A 250 22.78 -12.37 0.36
CA GLY A 250 22.41 -12.58 1.76
C GLY A 250 23.45 -13.34 2.59
N LEU A 251 24.71 -13.43 2.14
CA LEU A 251 25.81 -13.92 2.98
C LEU A 251 26.07 -12.96 4.14
N ALA A 252 26.66 -13.47 5.22
CA ALA A 252 27.12 -12.63 6.32
C ALA A 252 28.18 -11.65 5.79
N ASN A 253 28.07 -10.37 6.10
CA ASN A 253 29.02 -9.39 5.57
C ASN A 253 30.45 -9.69 6.07
N GLY A 254 31.35 -10.01 5.14
CA GLY A 254 32.73 -10.34 5.44
C GLY A 254 33.49 -10.82 4.21
N THR A 255 34.71 -11.32 4.41
CA THR A 255 35.54 -11.87 3.35
C THR A 255 35.08 -13.26 2.96
N HIS A 256 34.83 -13.46 1.67
CA HIS A 256 34.43 -14.72 1.07
C HIS A 256 35.38 -15.11 -0.06
N THR A 257 35.52 -16.41 -0.27
CA THR A 257 36.32 -17.00 -1.35
C THR A 257 35.42 -17.71 -2.35
N VAL A 258 35.63 -17.45 -3.64
CA VAL A 258 34.84 -18.03 -4.73
C VAL A 258 35.71 -18.94 -5.58
N VAL A 259 35.16 -20.11 -5.91
CA VAL A 259 35.71 -21.02 -6.91
C VAL A 259 34.62 -21.31 -7.93
N ALA A 260 34.89 -21.02 -9.20
CA ALA A 260 34.02 -21.36 -10.31
C ALA A 260 34.70 -22.44 -11.17
N THR A 261 33.97 -23.50 -11.51
CA THR A 261 34.47 -24.65 -12.29
C THR A 261 33.65 -24.83 -13.56
N PHE A 262 34.31 -24.84 -14.72
CA PHE A 262 33.67 -25.00 -16.02
C PHE A 262 33.20 -26.45 -16.20
N GLN A 263 31.91 -26.62 -16.46
CA GLN A 263 31.25 -27.93 -16.59
C GLN A 263 31.15 -28.40 -18.05
N GLY A 264 31.47 -27.54 -19.03
CA GLY A 264 31.28 -27.84 -20.44
C GLY A 264 29.91 -27.38 -20.93
N ASP A 265 29.30 -28.18 -21.81
CA ASP A 265 28.08 -27.84 -22.53
C ASP A 265 26.89 -27.64 -21.59
N ASP A 266 25.99 -26.73 -21.99
CA ASP A 266 24.68 -26.61 -21.36
C ASP A 266 23.76 -27.73 -21.89
N PRO A 267 23.27 -28.65 -21.04
CA PRO A 267 22.44 -29.77 -21.48
C PRO A 267 21.10 -29.35 -22.09
N SER A 268 20.61 -28.14 -21.81
CA SER A 268 19.39 -27.61 -22.42
C SER A 268 19.64 -26.72 -23.65
N HIS A 269 20.90 -26.33 -23.91
CA HIS A 269 21.26 -25.44 -25.01
C HIS A 269 22.55 -25.90 -25.69
N ALA A 270 22.42 -26.69 -26.74
CA ALA A 270 23.56 -27.21 -27.48
C ALA A 270 24.37 -26.06 -28.13
N PRO A 271 25.71 -26.02 -27.93
CA PRO A 271 26.53 -24.96 -28.51
C PRO A 271 26.57 -25.07 -30.04
N SER A 272 26.61 -23.93 -30.72
CA SER A 272 26.54 -23.84 -32.19
C SER A 272 27.69 -24.52 -32.93
N GLY A 273 28.78 -24.87 -32.24
CA GLY A 273 29.91 -25.64 -32.79
C GLY A 273 29.72 -27.16 -32.70
N GLY A 274 28.64 -27.64 -32.10
CA GLY A 274 28.39 -29.06 -31.83
C GLY A 274 28.82 -29.50 -30.42
N ALA A 275 28.47 -30.72 -30.03
CA ALA A 275 28.75 -31.25 -28.70
C ALA A 275 30.25 -31.20 -28.35
N GLY A 276 30.57 -30.79 -27.12
CA GLY A 276 31.92 -30.64 -26.59
C GLY A 276 32.66 -29.39 -27.05
N THR A 277 31.96 -28.43 -27.67
CA THR A 277 32.59 -27.20 -28.22
C THR A 277 32.23 -25.92 -27.47
N SER A 278 31.51 -26.03 -26.35
CA SER A 278 31.15 -24.88 -25.54
C SER A 278 32.35 -24.13 -24.97
N ARG A 279 32.12 -22.87 -24.63
CA ARG A 279 33.10 -21.95 -24.05
C ARG A 279 32.63 -21.49 -22.69
N GLY A 280 33.50 -21.63 -21.69
CA GLY A 280 33.33 -21.03 -20.39
C GLY A 280 33.70 -19.55 -20.46
N TRP A 281 32.78 -18.71 -20.93
CA TRP A 281 33.01 -17.27 -21.02
C TRP A 281 33.10 -16.64 -19.63
N VAL A 282 34.06 -15.74 -19.44
CA VAL A 282 34.26 -14.95 -18.22
C VAL A 282 34.75 -13.57 -18.61
N ARG A 283 34.20 -12.51 -18.01
CA ARG A 283 34.77 -11.17 -18.19
C ARG A 283 35.99 -10.96 -17.30
N ASN A 284 37.01 -10.29 -17.82
CA ASN A 284 38.20 -9.90 -17.08
C ASN A 284 38.80 -8.62 -17.67
N ALA A 285 38.96 -7.59 -16.83
CA ALA A 285 39.50 -6.30 -17.21
C ALA A 285 41.02 -6.18 -16.98
N ALA A 286 41.71 -7.22 -16.52
CA ALA A 286 43.14 -7.17 -16.18
C ALA A 286 44.01 -6.71 -17.36
N ASN A 287 43.60 -7.04 -18.59
CA ASN A 287 44.28 -6.67 -19.83
C ASN A 287 43.71 -5.42 -20.52
N LEU A 288 42.81 -4.67 -19.87
CA LEU A 288 42.31 -3.39 -20.37
C LEU A 288 43.05 -2.22 -19.72
N ALA A 289 43.28 -1.16 -20.50
CA ALA A 289 43.85 0.10 -19.99
C ALA A 289 42.92 0.77 -18.97
N THR A 290 41.60 0.70 -19.19
CA THR A 290 40.58 1.21 -18.28
C THR A 290 39.73 0.06 -17.74
N LYS A 291 39.75 -0.13 -16.42
CA LYS A 291 39.07 -1.22 -15.71
C LYS A 291 37.67 -0.80 -15.23
N GLU A 292 36.77 -0.53 -16.17
CA GLU A 292 35.37 -0.26 -15.85
C GLU A 292 34.68 -1.51 -15.26
N ASP A 293 33.76 -1.33 -14.31
CA ASP A 293 33.08 -2.43 -13.60
C ASP A 293 32.38 -3.40 -14.53
N LYS A 294 31.77 -2.90 -15.63
CA LYS A 294 31.10 -3.73 -16.65
C LYS A 294 32.04 -4.73 -17.34
N ASN A 295 33.36 -4.54 -17.22
CA ASN A 295 34.38 -5.39 -17.84
C ASN A 295 34.96 -6.44 -16.90
N ARG A 296 34.57 -6.44 -15.62
CA ARG A 296 35.19 -7.27 -14.58
C ARG A 296 34.41 -8.55 -14.35
N THR A 297 35.02 -9.54 -13.70
CA THR A 297 34.42 -10.87 -13.51
C THR A 297 33.13 -10.86 -12.71
N ALA A 298 33.07 -10.08 -11.63
CA ALA A 298 31.90 -10.06 -10.75
C ALA A 298 31.54 -8.66 -10.25
N LEU A 299 30.25 -8.37 -10.13
CA LEU A 299 29.72 -7.21 -9.40
C LEU A 299 29.48 -7.64 -7.95
N LEU A 300 29.99 -6.87 -7.00
CA LEU A 300 29.99 -7.20 -5.57
C LEU A 300 28.90 -6.43 -4.84
N TYR A 301 28.30 -7.04 -3.84
CA TYR A 301 27.27 -6.44 -3.00
C TYR A 301 27.74 -6.38 -1.56
N GLY A 302 27.66 -5.21 -0.93
CA GLY A 302 28.05 -5.00 0.47
C GLY A 302 26.88 -5.11 1.45
N ALA A 303 27.15 -4.77 2.71
CA ALA A 303 26.15 -4.77 3.80
C ALA A 303 24.97 -3.81 3.57
N SER A 304 25.16 -2.77 2.76
CA SER A 304 24.13 -1.76 2.51
C SER A 304 23.00 -2.33 1.65
N GLN A 305 21.95 -2.80 2.31
CA GLN A 305 20.69 -3.19 1.69
C GLN A 305 19.71 -2.04 1.82
N SER A 306 18.96 -1.79 0.77
CA SER A 306 17.85 -0.83 0.80
C SER A 306 16.54 -1.57 0.60
N LEU A 307 15.48 -1.14 1.27
CA LEU A 307 14.14 -1.61 0.95
C LEU A 307 13.51 -0.63 -0.03
N LEU A 308 13.04 -1.17 -1.15
CA LEU A 308 12.33 -0.42 -2.18
C LEU A 308 10.86 -0.85 -2.18
N PRO A 309 9.92 0.11 -2.03
CA PRO A 309 8.51 -0.18 -2.17
C PRO A 309 8.11 -0.23 -3.65
N THR A 310 7.47 -1.33 -4.05
CA THR A 310 6.82 -1.48 -5.36
C THR A 310 5.31 -1.52 -5.17
N LYS A 311 4.62 -0.46 -5.60
CA LYS A 311 3.15 -0.40 -5.55
C LYS A 311 2.53 -1.49 -6.42
N LYS A 312 1.49 -2.16 -5.91
CA LYS A 312 0.73 -3.18 -6.63
C LYS A 312 -0.59 -2.62 -7.16
N PHE A 313 -1.41 -2.06 -6.29
CA PHE A 313 -2.67 -1.42 -6.66
C PHE A 313 -3.09 -0.38 -5.61
N ASP A 314 -3.91 0.58 -6.04
CA ASP A 314 -4.50 1.59 -5.18
C ASP A 314 -5.79 1.07 -4.54
N ALA A 315 -6.01 1.41 -3.27
CA ALA A 315 -7.16 0.94 -2.50
C ALA A 315 -7.98 2.13 -1.94
N LEU A 316 -7.34 3.08 -1.26
CA LEU A 316 -7.95 4.38 -0.92
C LEU A 316 -7.69 5.39 -2.05
N HIS A 317 -8.72 6.14 -2.42
CA HIS A 317 -8.60 7.14 -3.48
C HIS A 317 -7.71 8.32 -3.06
N SER A 318 -6.92 8.82 -4.00
CA SER A 318 -6.05 9.98 -3.84
C SER A 318 -6.85 11.30 -3.80
N TRP A 319 -6.29 12.40 -3.25
CA TRP A 319 -6.85 13.76 -3.36
C TRP A 319 -8.23 14.03 -2.71
N SER A 320 -8.89 13.01 -2.18
CA SER A 320 -10.17 13.15 -1.49
C SER A 320 -9.93 13.21 0.01
N ASN A 321 -10.44 14.28 0.66
CA ASN A 321 -10.37 14.46 2.10
C ASN A 321 -11.02 13.27 2.82
N LYS A 322 -10.36 12.79 3.88
CA LYS A 322 -10.76 11.61 4.67
C LYS A 322 -11.14 12.01 6.10
N GLU A 323 -10.49 13.03 6.62
CA GLU A 323 -10.57 13.50 7.99
C GLU A 323 -11.89 14.24 8.24
N PHE A 324 -12.07 15.35 7.52
CA PHE A 324 -13.26 16.19 7.56
C PHE A 324 -13.34 17.05 6.29
N ALA A 325 -14.53 17.63 6.04
CA ALA A 325 -14.74 18.67 5.04
C ALA A 325 -15.98 19.49 5.42
N LEU A 326 -15.83 20.80 5.60
CA LEU A 326 -16.88 21.69 6.10
C LEU A 326 -17.07 22.84 5.11
N ASN A 327 -18.28 23.00 4.57
CA ASN A 327 -18.60 24.11 3.68
C ASN A 327 -19.19 25.27 4.48
N VAL A 328 -18.41 26.34 4.66
CA VAL A 328 -18.74 27.39 5.63
C VAL A 328 -18.65 28.80 5.06
N ALA A 329 -19.47 29.69 5.60
CA ALA A 329 -19.39 31.13 5.41
C ALA A 329 -19.49 31.84 6.78
N PRO A 330 -18.98 33.07 6.93
CA PRO A 330 -19.22 33.87 8.13
C PRO A 330 -20.72 34.14 8.26
N ALA A 331 -21.29 33.94 9.45
CA ALA A 331 -22.74 34.02 9.63
C ALA A 331 -23.26 35.42 9.27
N GLY A 332 -24.32 35.49 8.48
CA GLY A 332 -24.96 36.75 8.06
C GLY A 332 -24.17 37.59 7.05
N SER A 333 -23.00 37.14 6.57
CA SER A 333 -22.17 37.92 5.64
C SER A 333 -22.69 37.98 4.20
N GLY A 334 -23.58 37.06 3.81
CA GLY A 334 -24.02 36.90 2.42
C GLY A 334 -22.95 36.32 1.48
N LEU A 335 -21.76 35.98 1.99
CA LEU A 335 -20.71 35.33 1.20
C LEU A 335 -21.09 33.89 0.85
N ALA A 336 -20.68 33.45 -0.34
CA ALA A 336 -20.86 32.07 -0.78
C ALA A 336 -19.97 31.13 0.06
N PRO A 337 -20.52 30.05 0.63
CA PRO A 337 -19.75 29.09 1.43
C PRO A 337 -18.53 28.51 0.70
N GLN A 338 -17.46 28.25 1.44
CA GLN A 338 -16.22 27.63 0.96
C GLN A 338 -15.85 26.38 1.79
N TRP A 339 -15.21 25.40 1.15
CA TRP A 339 -14.78 24.16 1.80
C TRP A 339 -13.51 24.35 2.64
N LEU A 340 -13.53 23.84 3.87
CA LEU A 340 -12.41 23.73 4.80
C LEU A 340 -12.20 22.23 5.14
N PRO A 341 -11.05 21.61 4.83
CA PRO A 341 -9.98 22.14 3.99
C PRO A 341 -10.42 22.26 2.54
N GLU A 342 -9.57 22.79 1.67
CA GLU A 342 -9.92 23.15 0.29
C GLU A 342 -10.36 21.95 -0.58
N HIS A 343 -11.21 22.22 -1.58
CA HIS A 343 -11.80 21.25 -2.54
C HIS A 343 -11.91 21.77 -3.99
N VAL A 344 -11.76 23.07 -4.23
CA VAL A 344 -12.12 23.75 -5.49
C VAL A 344 -11.05 24.75 -5.95
N ASN A 345 -9.79 24.49 -5.62
CA ASN A 345 -8.63 25.35 -5.87
C ASN A 345 -8.72 26.71 -5.20
N VAL A 346 -9.28 26.78 -3.99
CA VAL A 346 -9.44 28.00 -3.21
C VAL A 346 -8.86 27.80 -1.82
N ALA A 347 -7.69 28.37 -1.55
CA ALA A 347 -6.99 28.22 -0.28
C ALA A 347 -7.86 28.65 0.94
N THR A 348 -8.15 27.73 1.86
CA THR A 348 -8.97 28.02 3.04
C THR A 348 -8.35 27.62 4.39
N VAL A 349 -7.32 26.78 4.41
CA VAL A 349 -6.68 26.33 5.67
C VAL A 349 -5.19 26.64 5.66
N PHE A 350 -4.72 27.35 6.69
CA PHE A 350 -3.34 27.86 6.76
C PHE A 350 -2.64 27.38 8.03
N ALA A 351 -1.39 26.97 7.91
CA ALA A 351 -0.65 26.41 9.04
C ALA A 351 -0.27 27.48 10.07
N VAL A 352 -0.56 27.21 11.34
CA VAL A 352 0.07 27.86 12.50
C VAL A 352 1.31 27.07 12.91
N SER A 353 1.15 25.75 13.03
CA SER A 353 2.24 24.82 13.24
C SER A 353 1.96 23.49 12.53
N GLN A 354 3.00 22.91 11.93
CA GLN A 354 2.94 21.58 11.32
C GLN A 354 4.24 20.86 11.61
N ARG A 355 4.14 19.72 12.28
CA ARG A 355 5.29 18.91 12.67
C ARG A 355 5.05 17.47 12.27
N ILE A 356 6.00 16.88 11.58
CA ILE A 356 5.99 15.46 11.21
C ILE A 356 7.08 14.78 11.99
N TYR A 357 6.75 13.69 12.67
CA TYR A 357 7.68 12.89 13.44
C TYR A 357 7.75 11.49 12.85
N PHE A 358 8.96 10.98 12.71
CA PHE A 358 9.18 9.54 12.59
C PHE A 358 9.61 9.09 13.98
N ASP A 359 8.80 8.23 14.58
CA ASP A 359 8.83 7.97 16.02
C ASP A 359 8.60 9.26 16.83
N ASP A 360 9.65 9.75 17.48
CA ASP A 360 9.64 11.00 18.24
C ASP A 360 10.64 12.03 17.69
N ASP A 361 11.31 11.72 16.58
CA ASP A 361 12.25 12.61 15.90
C ASP A 361 11.53 13.45 14.85
N GLU A 362 11.56 14.78 15.02
CA GLU A 362 10.94 15.71 14.06
C GLU A 362 11.71 15.73 12.74
N ILE A 363 10.97 15.56 11.64
CA ILE A 363 11.48 15.63 10.29
C ILE A 363 11.59 17.09 9.87
N THR A 364 12.84 17.54 9.72
CA THR A 364 13.19 18.89 9.27
C THR A 364 13.91 18.91 7.92
N ASP A 365 14.48 17.77 7.51
CA ASP A 365 15.02 17.56 6.16
C ASP A 365 13.93 16.98 5.26
N TRP A 366 13.64 17.68 4.17
CA TRP A 366 12.62 17.33 3.18
C TRP A 366 13.21 16.75 1.88
N THR A 367 14.49 16.42 1.89
CA THR A 367 15.15 15.76 0.75
C THR A 367 14.45 14.44 0.45
N PRO A 368 13.98 14.20 -0.78
CA PRO A 368 13.32 12.94 -1.13
C PRO A 368 14.27 11.74 -0.99
N ASP A 369 13.83 10.74 -0.24
CA ASP A 369 14.50 9.45 -0.10
C ASP A 369 13.93 8.47 -1.13
N SER A 370 14.80 7.83 -1.91
CA SER A 370 14.39 6.76 -2.83
C SER A 370 14.09 5.45 -2.09
N THR A 371 14.64 5.26 -0.90
CA THR A 371 14.53 4.07 -0.07
C THR A 371 13.68 4.34 1.17
N VAL A 372 13.32 3.28 1.91
CA VAL A 372 12.59 3.42 3.17
C VAL A 372 13.49 3.14 4.37
N ARG A 373 13.22 3.82 5.48
CA ARG A 373 13.88 3.59 6.77
C ARG A 373 12.91 2.96 7.78
N PRO A 374 13.41 2.10 8.69
CA PRO A 374 12.58 1.50 9.73
C PRO A 374 12.12 2.55 10.75
N VAL A 375 10.86 2.47 11.16
CA VAL A 375 10.23 3.32 12.20
C VAL A 375 9.22 2.48 12.99
N LYS A 376 8.80 2.94 14.17
CA LYS A 376 7.67 2.38 14.94
C LYS A 376 6.38 3.15 14.71
N SER A 377 6.46 4.44 14.36
CA SER A 377 5.31 5.28 14.07
C SER A 377 5.66 6.46 13.18
N VAL A 378 4.64 7.01 12.50
CA VAL A 378 4.70 8.33 11.86
C VAL A 378 3.58 9.17 12.45
N LYS A 379 3.90 10.37 12.94
CA LYS A 379 2.94 11.28 13.57
C LYS A 379 2.96 12.61 12.84
N ILE A 380 1.80 13.08 12.39
CA ILE A 380 1.63 14.39 11.75
C ILE A 380 0.75 15.20 12.69
N VAL A 381 1.29 16.27 13.27
CA VAL A 381 0.59 17.15 14.21
C VAL A 381 0.42 18.51 13.55
N GLN A 382 -0.83 18.95 13.44
CA GLN A 382 -1.19 20.17 12.71
C GLN A 382 -2.05 21.06 13.59
N GLN A 383 -1.67 22.32 13.68
CA GLN A 383 -2.50 23.42 14.19
C GLN A 383 -2.67 24.42 13.06
N LEU A 384 -3.90 24.72 12.71
CA LEU A 384 -4.24 25.43 11.49
C LEU A 384 -5.34 26.47 11.76
N LEU A 385 -5.43 27.45 10.88
CA LEU A 385 -6.52 28.43 10.87
C LEU A 385 -7.38 28.22 9.62
N GLY A 386 -8.68 28.03 9.84
CA GLY A 386 -9.68 28.10 8.79
C GLY A 386 -10.01 29.55 8.46
N LYS A 387 -9.94 29.91 7.18
CA LYS A 387 -10.21 31.26 6.66
C LYS A 387 -11.14 31.18 5.45
N HIS A 388 -11.97 32.20 5.30
CA HIS A 388 -12.77 32.40 4.10
C HIS A 388 -12.10 33.45 3.20
N PRO A 389 -11.85 33.16 1.91
CA PRO A 389 -11.06 34.04 1.02
C PRO A 389 -11.65 35.45 0.87
N GLY A 390 -12.98 35.57 0.89
CA GLY A 390 -13.68 36.85 0.76
C GLY A 390 -13.92 37.59 2.08
N ASP A 391 -13.44 37.09 3.22
CA ASP A 391 -13.74 37.67 4.53
C ASP A 391 -12.55 38.48 5.10
N PRO A 392 -12.64 39.81 5.22
CA PRO A 392 -11.56 40.64 5.75
C PRO A 392 -11.33 40.45 7.25
N THR A 393 -12.28 39.84 7.97
CA THR A 393 -12.26 39.71 9.43
C THR A 393 -11.69 38.38 9.92
N ASN A 394 -11.20 37.53 9.01
CA ASN A 394 -10.59 36.21 9.31
C ASN A 394 -9.69 36.22 10.57
N PRO A 395 -9.51 35.08 11.26
CA PRO A 395 -9.93 33.70 10.90
C PRO A 395 -11.36 33.30 11.32
N LEU A 396 -11.86 32.19 10.78
CA LEU A 396 -13.14 31.57 11.14
C LEU A 396 -12.98 30.49 12.22
N ALA A 397 -11.90 29.71 12.17
CA ALA A 397 -11.75 28.53 13.01
C ALA A 397 -10.29 28.26 13.40
N GLU A 398 -10.10 27.67 14.57
CA GLU A 398 -8.90 26.89 14.94
C GLU A 398 -9.16 25.43 14.60
N ILE A 399 -8.17 24.79 13.96
CA ILE A 399 -8.24 23.38 13.57
C ILE A 399 -7.00 22.67 14.08
N ASP A 400 -7.20 21.71 14.97
CA ASP A 400 -6.17 20.76 15.39
C ASP A 400 -6.41 19.43 14.69
N CYS A 401 -5.41 18.88 14.01
CA CYS A 401 -5.49 17.57 13.38
C CYS A 401 -4.23 16.76 13.67
N VAL A 402 -4.42 15.52 14.11
CA VAL A 402 -3.33 14.57 14.34
C VAL A 402 -3.58 13.31 13.55
N HIS A 403 -2.63 12.96 12.69
CA HIS A 403 -2.51 11.62 12.10
C HIS A 403 -1.46 10.83 12.87
N THR A 404 -1.74 9.57 13.15
CA THR A 404 -0.77 8.62 13.71
C THR A 404 -0.82 7.33 12.92
N VAL A 405 0.26 7.02 12.22
CA VAL A 405 0.51 5.73 11.59
C VAL A 405 1.25 4.85 12.60
N SER A 406 0.71 3.67 12.87
CA SER A 406 1.37 2.63 13.68
C SER A 406 1.08 1.25 13.09
N ALA A 407 1.53 0.17 13.72
CA ALA A 407 1.11 -1.20 13.34
C ALA A 407 -0.41 -1.44 13.44
N HIS A 408 -1.18 -0.46 13.92
CA HIS A 408 -2.63 -0.52 14.06
C HIS A 408 -3.38 0.24 12.96
N GLY A 409 -2.67 0.77 11.95
CA GLY A 409 -3.25 1.54 10.85
C GLY A 409 -2.99 3.04 10.98
N VAL A 410 -3.79 3.83 10.27
CA VAL A 410 -3.75 5.30 10.31
C VAL A 410 -4.90 5.79 11.18
N SER A 411 -4.58 6.26 12.39
CA SER A 411 -5.55 6.91 13.26
C SER A 411 -5.56 8.42 13.01
N VAL A 412 -6.75 9.00 12.97
CA VAL A 412 -6.98 10.43 12.76
C VAL A 412 -7.80 10.96 13.93
N LYS A 413 -7.42 12.13 14.43
CA LYS A 413 -8.26 12.94 15.31
C LYS A 413 -8.21 14.39 14.86
N SER A 414 -9.37 14.92 14.50
CA SER A 414 -9.58 16.32 14.15
C SER A 414 -10.47 17.01 15.18
N LYS A 415 -10.12 18.23 15.54
CA LYS A 415 -10.94 19.12 16.37
C LYS A 415 -10.98 20.50 15.72
N ILE A 416 -12.19 21.00 15.50
CA ILE A 416 -12.45 22.32 14.94
C ILE A 416 -13.15 23.13 16.02
N LYS A 417 -12.64 24.33 16.30
CA LYS A 417 -13.26 25.32 17.18
C LYS A 417 -13.57 26.57 16.37
N TRP A 418 -14.83 26.99 16.37
CA TRP A 418 -15.23 28.22 15.71
C TRP A 418 -14.84 29.42 16.58
N LEU A 419 -14.21 30.42 15.97
CA LEU A 419 -13.74 31.63 16.65
C LEU A 419 -14.74 32.79 16.61
N ARG A 420 -15.86 32.54 15.92
CA ARG A 420 -16.99 33.44 15.76
C ARG A 420 -18.15 32.69 15.10
N PRO A 421 -19.34 33.30 15.03
CA PRO A 421 -20.46 32.68 14.35
C PRO A 421 -20.19 32.39 12.86
N VAL A 422 -20.46 31.15 12.43
CA VAL A 422 -20.36 30.73 11.02
C VAL A 422 -21.60 29.96 10.61
N THR A 423 -21.99 30.09 9.34
CA THR A 423 -22.99 29.23 8.72
C THR A 423 -22.29 28.07 8.03
N ILE A 424 -22.63 26.85 8.42
CA ILE A 424 -22.16 25.58 7.85
C ILE A 424 -23.26 25.04 6.94
N ALA A 425 -23.06 25.12 5.64
CA ALA A 425 -24.03 24.63 4.65
C ALA A 425 -24.09 23.10 4.65
N ALA A 426 -22.91 22.46 4.66
CA ALA A 426 -22.75 21.01 4.75
C ALA A 426 -21.43 20.69 5.45
N GLY A 427 -21.34 19.54 6.11
CA GLY A 427 -20.12 19.15 6.80
C GLY A 427 -20.02 17.65 7.02
N TYR A 428 -18.81 17.12 6.83
CA TYR A 428 -18.51 15.70 6.88
C TYR A 428 -17.37 15.42 7.87
N GLY A 429 -17.40 14.23 8.47
CA GLY A 429 -16.27 13.67 9.23
C GLY A 429 -16.04 12.22 8.86
N MET A 430 -14.78 11.78 8.88
CA MET A 430 -14.40 10.40 8.61
C MET A 430 -15.00 9.86 7.30
N MET A 431 -14.70 10.51 6.18
CA MET A 431 -15.13 10.06 4.85
C MET A 431 -14.31 8.85 4.39
N PHE A 432 -14.90 7.96 3.60
CA PHE A 432 -14.22 6.75 3.14
C PHE A 432 -14.16 6.67 1.60
N PRO A 433 -13.24 7.43 0.96
CA PRO A 433 -13.04 7.36 -0.47
C PRO A 433 -12.13 6.18 -0.87
N VAL A 434 -12.64 5.31 -1.74
CA VAL A 434 -11.98 4.10 -2.22
C VAL A 434 -11.82 4.15 -3.74
N PHE A 435 -10.74 3.56 -4.23
CA PHE A 435 -10.46 3.50 -5.65
C PHE A 435 -11.54 2.66 -6.36
N GLY A 436 -12.19 3.23 -7.37
CA GLY A 436 -13.34 2.64 -8.06
C GLY A 436 -13.08 1.22 -8.57
N PRO A 437 -11.95 0.95 -9.26
CA PRO A 437 -11.59 -0.40 -9.69
C PRO A 437 -11.41 -1.42 -8.55
N PHE A 438 -11.12 -0.96 -7.33
CA PHE A 438 -11.05 -1.82 -6.16
C PHE A 438 -12.44 -2.08 -5.55
N ALA A 439 -13.29 -1.06 -5.48
CA ALA A 439 -14.57 -1.10 -4.79
C ALA A 439 -15.62 -1.98 -5.51
N ALA A 440 -15.83 -3.21 -5.04
CA ALA A 440 -16.96 -4.02 -5.46
C ALA A 440 -18.16 -3.83 -4.54
N LYS A 441 -17.93 -3.91 -3.22
CA LYS A 441 -18.96 -3.77 -2.20
C LYS A 441 -18.47 -3.06 -0.96
N LEU A 442 -19.42 -2.46 -0.25
CA LEU A 442 -19.26 -1.89 1.08
C LEU A 442 -20.04 -2.75 2.07
N ALA A 443 -19.34 -3.30 3.06
CA ALA A 443 -19.91 -3.97 4.22
C ALA A 443 -19.89 -3.03 5.43
N THR A 444 -20.89 -3.15 6.30
CA THR A 444 -21.01 -2.31 7.50
C THR A 444 -21.17 -3.16 8.74
N SER A 445 -20.68 -2.66 9.87
CA SER A 445 -20.66 -3.41 11.11
C SER A 445 -22.04 -3.63 11.73
N ALA A 446 -23.09 -2.96 11.22
CA ALA A 446 -24.48 -3.27 11.54
C ALA A 446 -25.06 -4.43 10.71
N GLY A 447 -24.25 -5.06 9.85
CA GLY A 447 -24.65 -6.18 8.99
C GLY A 447 -25.18 -5.78 7.62
N GLY A 448 -24.98 -4.52 7.20
CA GLY A 448 -25.36 -4.05 5.87
C GLY A 448 -24.33 -4.42 4.81
N SER A 449 -24.80 -4.66 3.57
CA SER A 449 -23.94 -4.85 2.39
C SER A 449 -24.53 -4.07 1.22
N TYR A 450 -23.69 -3.27 0.56
CA TYR A 450 -24.08 -2.36 -0.51
C TYR A 450 -23.19 -2.59 -1.73
N GLU A 451 -23.79 -2.67 -2.92
CA GLU A 451 -23.04 -2.62 -4.18
C GLU A 451 -22.27 -1.29 -4.24
N ALA A 452 -21.04 -1.32 -4.76
CA ALA A 452 -20.19 -0.13 -4.93
C ALA A 452 -19.62 -0.03 -6.35
N THR A 453 -20.26 -0.69 -7.31
CA THR A 453 -19.76 -0.77 -8.71
C THR A 453 -20.41 0.24 -9.64
N ALA A 454 -21.46 0.95 -9.22
CA ALA A 454 -22.09 1.97 -10.04
C ALA A 454 -21.19 3.22 -10.15
N THR A 455 -21.27 3.89 -11.28
CA THR A 455 -20.37 5.02 -11.65
C THR A 455 -21.16 6.20 -12.22
N ASP A 456 -22.43 6.32 -11.84
CA ASP A 456 -23.44 7.19 -12.43
C ASP A 456 -23.75 8.45 -11.60
N GLY A 457 -22.99 8.70 -10.54
CA GLY A 457 -23.18 9.80 -9.59
C GLY A 457 -24.31 9.58 -8.59
N SER A 458 -25.00 8.44 -8.62
CA SER A 458 -26.12 8.14 -7.74
C SER A 458 -25.70 8.01 -6.27
N LYS A 459 -26.69 7.97 -5.38
CA LYS A 459 -26.50 7.83 -3.94
C LYS A 459 -27.30 6.65 -3.42
N THR A 460 -26.68 5.87 -2.53
CA THR A 460 -27.34 4.82 -1.76
C THR A 460 -27.28 5.19 -0.29
N ASP A 461 -28.41 5.57 0.28
CA ASP A 461 -28.55 5.80 1.72
C ASP A 461 -28.37 4.48 2.48
N MET A 462 -27.58 4.50 3.56
CA MET A 462 -27.41 3.32 4.42
C MET A 462 -28.71 3.07 5.21
N ALA A 463 -29.23 1.85 5.17
CA ALA A 463 -30.46 1.48 5.87
C ALA A 463 -30.33 1.59 7.40
N GLU A 464 -29.14 1.28 7.92
CA GLU A 464 -28.80 1.47 9.33
C GLU A 464 -28.42 2.91 9.68
N ASN A 465 -28.41 3.81 8.69
CA ASN A 465 -27.99 5.19 8.82
C ASN A 465 -26.58 5.29 9.44
N ASP A 466 -26.49 5.88 10.61
CA ASP A 466 -25.28 6.19 11.34
C ASP A 466 -25.02 5.24 12.51
N ARG A 467 -25.70 4.08 12.54
CA ARG A 467 -25.55 3.08 13.62
C ARG A 467 -24.30 2.22 13.47
N SER A 468 -23.70 2.17 12.29
CA SER A 468 -22.47 1.41 12.02
C SER A 468 -21.24 2.13 12.57
N LEU A 469 -20.42 1.40 13.33
CA LEU A 469 -19.15 1.86 13.88
C LEU A 469 -17.97 1.60 12.95
N SER A 470 -18.07 0.58 12.09
CA SER A 470 -17.00 0.16 11.20
C SER A 470 -17.54 -0.18 9.81
N TYR A 471 -16.70 0.07 8.81
CA TYR A 471 -17.02 -0.06 7.40
C TYR A 471 -15.86 -0.78 6.71
N ALA A 472 -16.17 -1.62 5.73
CA ALA A 472 -15.16 -2.33 4.96
C ALA A 472 -15.52 -2.34 3.47
N TYR A 473 -14.59 -1.90 2.63
CA TYR A 473 -14.66 -2.16 1.20
C TYR A 473 -13.92 -3.45 0.86
N VAL A 474 -14.56 -4.26 0.02
CA VAL A 474 -13.99 -5.49 -0.52
C VAL A 474 -13.94 -5.44 -2.03
N HIS A 475 -12.94 -6.11 -2.59
CA HIS A 475 -12.87 -6.37 -4.02
C HIS A 475 -13.72 -7.58 -4.41
N GLY A 476 -14.03 -7.68 -5.70
CA GLY A 476 -14.68 -8.86 -6.27
C GLY A 476 -13.75 -10.08 -6.31
N SER A 477 -14.18 -11.15 -6.96
CA SER A 477 -13.41 -12.40 -7.06
C SER A 477 -12.31 -12.39 -8.15
N SER A 478 -12.05 -11.25 -8.79
CA SER A 478 -11.07 -11.08 -9.88
C SER A 478 -9.81 -10.33 -9.41
N GLY A 479 -8.72 -10.38 -10.17
CA GLY A 479 -7.47 -9.70 -9.81
C GLY A 479 -6.30 -10.67 -9.71
N THR A 480 -5.08 -10.18 -9.94
CA THR A 480 -3.86 -10.99 -10.02
C THR A 480 -2.80 -10.59 -8.99
N GLU A 481 -2.98 -9.46 -8.33
CA GLU A 481 -2.00 -8.90 -7.38
C GLU A 481 -2.48 -9.03 -5.92
N GLY A 482 -3.56 -9.78 -5.68
CA GLY A 482 -4.12 -10.09 -4.36
C GLY A 482 -5.32 -9.25 -3.95
N GLU A 483 -5.96 -8.57 -4.91
CA GLU A 483 -7.14 -7.74 -4.68
C GLU A 483 -8.31 -8.52 -4.03
N PRO A 484 -8.69 -9.75 -4.47
CA PRO A 484 -9.81 -10.50 -3.88
C PRO A 484 -9.69 -10.79 -2.38
N ASP A 485 -8.46 -10.87 -1.89
CA ASP A 485 -8.15 -11.17 -0.49
C ASP A 485 -7.84 -9.89 0.30
N THR A 486 -7.87 -8.71 -0.32
CA THR A 486 -7.58 -7.44 0.34
C THR A 486 -8.86 -6.76 0.80
N VAL A 487 -8.81 -6.17 2.00
CA VAL A 487 -9.89 -5.35 2.57
C VAL A 487 -9.33 -4.00 2.96
N VAL A 488 -10.09 -2.95 2.66
CA VAL A 488 -9.85 -1.63 3.22
C VAL A 488 -10.94 -1.38 4.25
N ALA A 489 -10.55 -1.09 5.48
CA ALA A 489 -11.48 -0.86 6.59
C ALA A 489 -11.32 0.55 7.17
N MET A 490 -12.42 1.06 7.72
CA MET A 490 -12.47 2.28 8.51
C MET A 490 -13.34 2.05 9.74
N THR A 491 -12.82 2.39 10.92
CA THR A 491 -13.59 2.40 12.17
C THR A 491 -13.69 3.82 12.68
N VAL A 492 -14.91 4.26 13.02
CA VAL A 492 -15.19 5.58 13.57
C VAL A 492 -15.08 5.52 15.10
N HIS A 493 -14.30 6.43 15.67
CA HIS A 493 -14.12 6.56 17.11
C HIS A 493 -15.03 7.63 17.68
N ASP A 494 -15.48 7.43 18.92
CA ASP A 494 -16.40 8.32 19.61
C ASP A 494 -17.57 8.75 18.70
N ILE A 495 -18.33 7.76 18.23
CA ILE A 495 -19.35 7.94 17.19
C ILE A 495 -20.35 9.03 17.54
N ALA A 496 -20.69 9.20 18.82
CA ALA A 496 -21.61 10.23 19.28
C ALA A 496 -21.06 11.64 19.00
N LYS A 497 -19.76 11.88 19.24
CA LYS A 497 -19.13 13.16 18.88
C LYS A 497 -18.91 13.29 17.38
N THR A 498 -18.36 12.25 16.75
CA THR A 498 -18.05 12.27 15.32
C THR A 498 -19.32 12.50 14.49
N PHE A 499 -20.45 11.88 14.83
CA PHE A 499 -21.73 12.03 14.14
C PHE A 499 -22.71 13.00 14.84
N ARG A 500 -22.23 13.79 15.80
CA ARG A 500 -22.95 14.88 16.46
C ARG A 500 -24.30 14.49 17.08
N TYR A 501 -24.40 13.33 17.71
CA TYR A 501 -25.66 12.81 18.25
C TYR A 501 -26.32 13.79 19.22
N GLY A 502 -27.60 14.10 18.96
CA GLY A 502 -28.38 15.01 19.78
C GLY A 502 -27.98 16.49 19.70
N LEU A 503 -27.03 16.87 18.85
CA LEU A 503 -26.59 18.26 18.71
C LEU A 503 -27.39 19.01 17.62
N PRO A 504 -27.59 20.33 17.79
CA PRO A 504 -28.20 21.19 16.77
C PRO A 504 -27.45 21.15 15.43
N GLY A 505 -28.19 21.34 14.36
CA GLY A 505 -27.65 21.39 12.99
C GLY A 505 -27.15 20.05 12.46
N ARG A 506 -27.34 18.95 13.22
CA ARG A 506 -27.11 17.60 12.72
C ARG A 506 -28.07 17.32 11.57
N ARG A 507 -27.56 16.71 10.51
CA ARG A 507 -28.37 16.26 9.38
C ARG A 507 -29.56 15.42 9.86
N ALA A 508 -30.74 15.82 9.42
CA ALA A 508 -32.02 15.22 9.80
C ALA A 508 -32.80 14.71 8.59
N ALA A 509 -32.54 15.26 7.39
CA ALA A 509 -33.17 14.79 6.16
C ALA A 509 -32.37 13.65 5.51
N GLY A 510 -33.03 12.50 5.32
CA GLY A 510 -32.43 11.30 4.75
C GLY A 510 -31.41 10.65 5.69
N SER A 511 -30.54 9.81 5.13
CA SER A 511 -29.45 9.21 5.89
C SER A 511 -28.31 10.21 6.15
N VAL A 512 -27.76 10.18 7.36
CA VAL A 512 -26.49 10.84 7.73
C VAL A 512 -25.33 10.18 7.01
N VAL A 513 -25.42 8.87 6.76
CA VAL A 513 -24.39 8.09 6.07
C VAL A 513 -24.92 7.55 4.74
N TRP A 514 -24.23 7.82 3.64
CA TRP A 514 -24.57 7.22 2.34
C TRP A 514 -23.32 6.93 1.51
N LEU A 515 -23.47 5.98 0.59
CA LEU A 515 -22.49 5.67 -0.44
C LEU A 515 -22.80 6.52 -1.67
N GLN A 516 -21.83 7.29 -2.15
CA GLN A 516 -21.91 7.96 -3.45
C GLN A 516 -21.17 7.14 -4.51
N HIS A 517 -21.88 6.85 -5.59
CA HIS A 517 -21.43 6.15 -6.79
C HIS A 517 -20.78 7.11 -7.77
N ARG A 518 -19.70 7.78 -7.36
CA ARG A 518 -19.26 9.04 -8.00
C ARG A 518 -18.93 8.84 -9.48
N ASP A 519 -17.96 7.98 -9.78
CA ASP A 519 -17.45 7.73 -11.12
C ASP A 519 -16.60 6.44 -11.15
N ALA A 520 -16.02 6.12 -12.31
CA ALA A 520 -15.18 4.93 -12.49
C ALA A 520 -13.89 4.95 -11.66
N SER A 521 -13.42 6.11 -11.22
CA SER A 521 -12.18 6.28 -10.46
C SER A 521 -12.40 6.24 -8.95
N MET A 522 -13.57 6.66 -8.44
CA MET A 522 -13.82 6.76 -7.01
C MET A 522 -15.24 6.36 -6.59
N GLN A 523 -15.28 5.60 -5.50
CA GLN A 523 -16.47 5.37 -4.68
C GLN A 523 -16.25 6.04 -3.32
N LYS A 524 -17.30 6.58 -2.70
CA LYS A 524 -17.10 7.32 -1.44
C LYS A 524 -18.27 7.19 -0.48
N LEU A 525 -17.97 6.67 0.71
CA LEU A 525 -18.87 6.77 1.85
C LEU A 525 -18.78 8.17 2.47
N TYR A 526 -19.93 8.81 2.66
CA TYR A 526 -20.05 10.12 3.30
C TYR A 526 -20.85 10.02 4.58
N PRO A 527 -20.23 10.37 5.72
CA PRO A 527 -20.96 10.76 6.92
C PRO A 527 -21.16 12.27 6.93
N GLN A 528 -22.33 12.77 6.51
CA GLN A 528 -22.67 14.21 6.58
C GLN A 528 -23.34 14.53 7.90
N VAL A 529 -22.56 15.15 8.78
CA VAL A 529 -22.94 15.40 10.16
C VAL A 529 -23.51 16.79 10.37
N PHE A 530 -23.38 17.69 9.39
CA PHE A 530 -24.02 19.02 9.38
C PHE A 530 -24.96 19.20 8.20
N GLU A 531 -26.11 19.83 8.45
CA GLU A 531 -27.04 20.30 7.43
C GLU A 531 -27.56 21.69 7.85
N ALA A 532 -27.14 22.74 7.13
CA ALA A 532 -27.58 24.12 7.36
C ALA A 532 -27.56 24.58 8.83
N HIS A 533 -26.39 24.53 9.47
CA HIS A 533 -26.21 24.95 10.87
C HIS A 533 -25.59 26.34 10.97
N THR A 534 -25.96 27.13 11.98
CA THR A 534 -25.17 28.31 12.37
C THR A 534 -24.45 27.99 13.67
N ALA A 535 -23.16 27.71 13.58
CA ALA A 535 -22.33 27.45 14.74
C ALA A 535 -22.03 28.75 15.48
N ALA A 536 -22.09 28.70 16.81
CA ALA A 536 -21.77 29.85 17.65
C ALA A 536 -20.25 30.02 17.82
N ASP A 537 -19.83 31.21 18.27
CA ASP A 537 -18.48 31.40 18.79
C ASP A 537 -18.17 30.40 19.91
N GLY A 538 -17.00 29.77 19.84
CA GLY A 538 -16.55 28.75 20.79
C GLY A 538 -17.15 27.36 20.60
N GLU A 539 -18.13 27.16 19.70
CA GLU A 539 -18.64 25.82 19.40
C GLU A 539 -17.53 24.94 18.80
N THR A 540 -17.49 23.67 19.19
CA THR A 540 -16.50 22.71 18.71
C THR A 540 -17.12 21.54 17.96
N TYR A 541 -16.39 21.01 16.98
CA TYR A 541 -16.68 19.75 16.31
C TYR A 541 -15.44 18.84 16.37
N GLU A 542 -15.63 17.56 16.69
CA GLU A 542 -14.57 16.56 16.76
C GLU A 542 -14.92 15.40 15.83
N ALA A 543 -13.95 14.92 15.05
CA ALA A 543 -14.08 13.75 14.19
C ALA A 543 -12.84 12.85 14.38
N SER A 544 -13.07 11.55 14.56
CA SER A 544 -11.96 10.62 14.74
C SER A 544 -12.27 9.20 14.25
N GLY A 545 -11.22 8.49 13.86
CA GLY A 545 -11.32 7.12 13.38
C GLY A 545 -9.97 6.54 12.98
N THR A 546 -9.98 5.30 12.50
CA THR A 546 -8.78 4.59 12.02
C THR A 546 -9.06 3.95 10.67
N TYR A 547 -8.12 4.08 9.74
CA TYR A 547 -8.09 3.32 8.48
C TYR A 547 -7.09 2.17 8.57
N PHE A 548 -7.41 1.04 7.95
CA PHE A 548 -6.52 -0.11 7.84
C PHE A 548 -6.68 -0.80 6.49
N ILE A 549 -5.57 -1.25 5.91
CA ILE A 549 -5.53 -2.09 4.71
C ILE A 549 -4.82 -3.37 5.12
N GLY A 550 -5.44 -4.51 4.84
CA GLY A 550 -4.86 -5.81 5.15
C GLY A 550 -5.54 -6.91 4.35
N GLU A 551 -5.09 -8.15 4.58
CA GLU A 551 -5.66 -9.31 3.93
C GLU A 551 -6.66 -10.04 4.82
N LEU A 552 -7.76 -10.48 4.22
CA LEU A 552 -8.69 -11.44 4.75
C LEU A 552 -9.06 -12.39 3.60
N PRO A 553 -8.47 -13.60 3.55
CA PRO A 553 -8.80 -14.55 2.51
C PRO A 553 -10.30 -14.81 2.45
N LEU A 554 -10.87 -14.83 1.24
CA LEU A 554 -12.32 -14.95 1.03
C LEU A 554 -13.15 -13.77 1.58
N ALA A 555 -12.57 -12.57 1.73
CA ALA A 555 -13.24 -11.38 2.25
C ALA A 555 -14.64 -11.15 1.63
N TYR A 556 -14.74 -11.25 0.30
CA TYR A 556 -16.00 -11.08 -0.42
C TYR A 556 -17.09 -12.07 -0.01
N ARG A 557 -16.77 -13.24 0.55
CA ARG A 557 -17.76 -14.21 1.03
C ARG A 557 -18.04 -14.10 2.53
N LEU A 558 -17.10 -13.54 3.28
CA LEU A 558 -17.17 -13.48 4.74
C LEU A 558 -17.80 -12.18 5.24
N LEU A 559 -17.67 -11.09 4.47
CA LEU A 559 -18.13 -9.76 4.88
C LEU A 559 -19.42 -9.31 4.19
N VAL A 560 -19.82 -9.99 3.11
CA VAL A 560 -20.92 -9.59 2.22
C VAL A 560 -22.06 -10.59 2.26
#